data_AF-A0A0D0CB97-F1
#
_entry.id   AF-A0A0D0CB97-F1
#
_cell.length_a   1.000
_cell.length_b   1.000
_cell.length_c   1.000
_cell.angle_alpha   90.00
_cell.angle_beta   90.00
_cell.angle_gamma   90.00
#
_symmetry.space_group_name_H-M   'P 1'
#
loop_
_entity.id
_entity.type
_entity.pdbx_description
1 polymer ?
#
loop_
_entity_poly.entity_id
_entity_poly.type
_entity_poly.pdbx_seq_one_letter_code
_entity_poly.pdbx_strand_id
1 'polypeptide(L)'
;LLDGHVIQVEARIQECMKGGLATGQCDRWKDMAKRALVSSMMSLYLIHMHNISEEQKTTANLLLHVLADIQIMEEWCGVTVIVWCSDAMGDAHKMQKDLIKAQLWMIWVFCITSR
;
A
#
# COMPACT_ATOMS: atom_id res chain seq x y z
N LEU A 1 -24.89 12.87 -11.41
CA LEU A 1 -24.61 13.84 -10.32
C LEU A 1 -23.54 13.30 -9.37
N LEU A 2 -23.72 12.08 -8.84
CA LEU A 2 -22.73 11.44 -7.96
C LEU A 2 -21.35 11.26 -8.63
N ASP A 3 -21.33 10.71 -9.85
CA ASP A 3 -20.07 10.46 -10.58
C ASP A 3 -19.28 11.75 -10.87
N GLY A 4 -19.98 12.85 -11.12
CA GLY A 4 -19.35 14.16 -11.32
C GLY A 4 -18.68 14.70 -10.05
N HIS A 5 -19.25 14.44 -8.88
CA HIS A 5 -18.63 14.80 -7.60
C HIS A 5 -17.44 13.90 -7.28
N VAL A 6 -17.51 12.61 -7.61
CA VAL A 6 -16.37 11.68 -7.47
C VAL A 6 -15.19 12.17 -8.29
N ILE A 7 -15.39 12.47 -9.57
CA ILE A 7 -14.35 13.00 -10.47
C ILE A 7 -13.73 14.29 -9.92
N GLN A 8 -14.53 15.21 -9.38
CA GLN A 8 -14.01 16.45 -8.79
C GLN A 8 -13.15 16.19 -7.55
N VAL A 9 -13.57 15.27 -6.68
CA VAL A 9 -12.82 14.93 -5.47
C VAL A 9 -11.51 14.25 -5.85
N GLU A 10 -11.54 13.29 -6.77
CA GLU A 10 -10.36 12.61 -7.28
C GLU A 10 -9.35 13.60 -7.91
N ALA A 11 -9.83 14.50 -8.77
CA ALA A 11 -8.97 15.51 -9.40
C ALA A 11 -8.28 16.42 -8.36
N ARG A 12 -9.01 16.83 -7.32
CA ARG A 12 -8.43 17.65 -6.22
C ARG A 12 -7.41 16.87 -5.41
N ILE A 13 -7.66 15.60 -5.13
CA ILE A 13 -6.71 14.72 -4.42
C ILE A 13 -5.42 14.59 -5.24
N GLN A 14 -5.54 14.30 -6.55
CA GLN A 14 -4.39 14.23 -7.45
C GLN A 14 -3.62 15.55 -7.49
N GLU A 15 -4.29 16.68 -7.63
CA GLU A 15 -3.65 18.00 -7.66
C GLU A 15 -2.87 18.30 -6.36
N CYS A 16 -3.42 17.91 -5.20
CA CYS A 16 -2.72 18.08 -3.92
C CYS A 16 -1.50 17.17 -3.75
N MET A 17 -1.46 16.02 -4.42
CA MET A 17 -0.43 14.99 -4.24
C MET A 17 0.66 15.02 -5.31
N LYS A 18 0.33 15.47 -6.52
CA LYS A 18 1.20 15.38 -7.70
C LYS A 18 2.57 16.02 -7.48
N GLY A 19 3.62 15.29 -7.83
CA GLY A 19 5.02 15.69 -7.66
C GLY A 19 5.54 15.58 -6.22
N GLY A 20 4.71 15.13 -5.28
CA GLY A 20 5.07 14.93 -3.89
C GLY A 20 5.81 13.62 -3.62
N LEU A 21 6.39 13.53 -2.43
CA LEU A 21 6.99 12.30 -1.90
C LEU A 21 6.01 11.62 -0.95
N ALA A 22 5.95 10.30 -0.99
CA ALA A 22 5.00 9.53 -0.21
C ALA A 22 5.64 8.40 0.60
N THR A 23 5.00 8.11 1.73
CA THR A 23 5.24 6.89 2.51
C THR A 23 4.08 5.95 2.27
N GLY A 24 4.38 4.78 1.70
CA GLY A 24 3.46 3.66 1.63
C GLY A 24 3.48 2.84 2.92
N GLN A 25 2.35 2.28 3.30
CA GLN A 25 2.24 1.33 4.39
C GLN A 25 1.31 0.19 3.99
N CYS A 26 1.60 -1.04 4.38
CA CYS A 26 0.63 -2.13 4.30
C CYS A 26 0.43 -2.85 5.64
N ASP A 27 -0.81 -3.22 5.92
CA ASP A 27 -1.20 -4.04 7.06
C ASP A 27 -2.11 -5.20 6.59
N ARG A 28 -1.98 -6.35 7.23
CA ARG A 28 -2.78 -7.55 6.98
C ARG A 28 -3.57 -7.91 8.23
N TRP A 29 -4.88 -7.91 8.11
CA TRP A 29 -5.78 -8.24 9.22
C TRP A 29 -6.93 -9.14 8.76
N LYS A 30 -7.72 -9.63 9.71
CA LYS A 30 -8.98 -10.32 9.43
C LYS A 30 -10.14 -9.43 9.82
N ASP A 31 -11.14 -9.33 8.96
CA ASP A 31 -12.38 -8.65 9.30
C ASP A 31 -13.25 -9.49 10.26
N MET A 32 -14.40 -8.93 10.67
CA MET A 32 -15.38 -9.63 11.51
C MET A 32 -15.95 -10.90 10.85
N ALA A 33 -15.96 -10.95 9.52
CA ALA A 33 -16.38 -12.11 8.73
C ALA A 33 -15.25 -13.13 8.51
N LYS A 34 -14.10 -12.97 9.18
CA LYS A 34 -12.88 -13.80 9.08
C LYS A 34 -12.23 -13.78 7.69
N ARG A 35 -12.58 -12.82 6.84
CA ARG A 35 -11.93 -12.58 5.54
C ARG A 35 -10.53 -12.04 5.79
N ALA A 36 -9.56 -12.54 5.04
CA ALA A 36 -8.21 -12.01 5.10
C ALA A 36 -8.12 -10.80 4.16
N LEU A 37 -7.69 -9.67 4.71
CA LEU A 37 -7.56 -8.41 3.99
C LEU A 37 -6.12 -7.93 4.04
N VAL A 38 -5.66 -7.29 2.97
CA VAL A 38 -4.45 -6.46 2.97
C VAL A 38 -4.86 -5.05 2.58
N SER A 39 -4.55 -4.08 3.44
CA SER A 39 -4.79 -2.68 3.15
C SER A 39 -3.47 -1.96 2.92
N SER A 40 -3.42 -1.16 1.86
CA SER A 40 -2.29 -0.28 1.57
C SER A 40 -2.70 1.17 1.72
N MET A 41 -1.87 1.94 2.41
CA MET A 41 -2.09 3.35 2.71
C MET A 41 -0.92 4.19 2.23
N MET A 42 -1.18 5.43 1.83
CA MET A 42 -0.19 6.41 1.42
C MET A 42 -0.38 7.68 2.25
N SER A 43 0.58 8.03 3.12
CA SER A 43 0.56 9.27 3.92
C SER A 43 -0.84 9.64 4.47
N LEU A 44 -1.52 8.67 5.11
CA LEU A 44 -2.89 8.71 5.70
C LEU A 44 -4.09 8.49 4.75
N TYR A 45 -3.89 8.33 3.45
CA TYR A 45 -4.95 7.98 2.52
C TYR A 45 -5.01 6.47 2.29
N LEU A 46 -6.19 5.87 2.42
CA LEU A 46 -6.40 4.49 2.00
C LEU A 46 -6.36 4.44 0.47
N ILE A 47 -5.39 3.73 -0.09
CA ILE A 47 -5.23 3.60 -1.55
C ILE A 47 -5.99 2.37 -2.05
N HIS A 48 -5.86 1.26 -1.34
CA HIS A 48 -6.48 0.02 -1.79
C HIS A 48 -6.70 -0.96 -0.63
N MET A 49 -7.72 -1.81 -0.79
CA MET A 49 -8.03 -2.92 0.09
C MET A 49 -8.24 -4.18 -0.74
N HIS A 50 -7.30 -5.10 -0.62
CA HIS A 50 -7.33 -6.39 -1.31
C HIS A 50 -8.05 -7.43 -0.46
N ASN A 51 -9.08 -8.06 -1.00
CA ASN A 51 -9.66 -9.26 -0.40
C ASN A 51 -8.85 -10.49 -0.84
N ILE A 52 -8.01 -10.99 0.06
CA ILE A 52 -7.09 -12.11 -0.19
C ILE A 52 -7.58 -13.41 0.46
N SER A 53 -8.87 -13.53 0.75
CA SER A 53 -9.44 -14.68 1.48
C SER A 53 -9.30 -16.00 0.73
N GLU A 54 -9.35 -15.94 -0.60
CA GLU A 54 -9.24 -17.10 -1.50
C GLU A 54 -7.81 -17.30 -2.02
N GLU A 55 -6.91 -16.38 -1.69
CA GLU A 55 -5.53 -16.39 -2.14
C GLU A 55 -4.63 -17.16 -1.16
N GLN A 56 -3.67 -17.91 -1.69
CA GLN A 56 -2.64 -18.51 -0.85
C GLN A 56 -1.81 -17.41 -0.18
N LYS A 57 -1.68 -17.50 1.14
CA LYS A 57 -0.87 -16.56 1.93
C LYS A 57 0.61 -16.86 1.72
N THR A 58 1.15 -16.30 0.64
CA THR A 58 2.56 -16.38 0.31
C THR A 58 3.19 -14.99 0.32
N THR A 59 4.49 -14.94 0.56
CA THR A 59 5.29 -13.72 0.42
C THR A 59 5.19 -13.13 -0.99
N ALA A 60 5.20 -13.98 -2.02
CA ALA A 60 5.18 -13.55 -3.42
C ALA A 60 3.88 -12.82 -3.76
N ASN A 61 2.74 -13.37 -3.32
CA ASN A 61 1.44 -12.75 -3.50
C ASN A 61 1.33 -11.40 -2.79
N LEU A 62 1.84 -11.32 -1.55
CA LEU A 62 1.89 -10.05 -0.83
C LEU A 62 2.75 -9.01 -1.59
N LEU A 63 3.90 -9.41 -2.12
CA LEU A 63 4.77 -8.53 -2.90
C LEU A 63 4.07 -8.02 -4.18
N LEU A 64 3.32 -8.88 -4.87
CA LEU A 64 2.57 -8.48 -6.07
C LEU A 64 1.54 -7.39 -5.76
N HIS A 65 0.77 -7.54 -4.67
CA HIS A 65 -0.19 -6.52 -4.24
C HIS A 65 0.51 -5.21 -3.88
N VAL A 66 1.60 -5.27 -3.13
CA VAL A 66 2.39 -4.09 -2.74
C VAL A 66 2.94 -3.35 -3.96
N LEU A 67 3.50 -4.08 -4.94
CA LEU A 67 4.01 -3.47 -6.17
C LEU A 67 2.90 -2.83 -7.01
N ALA A 68 1.74 -3.48 -7.12
CA ALA A 68 0.58 -2.91 -7.80
C ALA A 68 0.08 -1.64 -7.10
N ASP A 69 0.05 -1.63 -5.77
CA ASP A 69 -0.38 -0.46 -5.00
C ASP A 69 0.62 0.70 -5.11
N ILE A 70 1.93 0.41 -5.14
CA ILE A 70 2.97 1.41 -5.43
C ILE A 70 2.75 2.00 -6.83
N GLN A 71 2.50 1.15 -7.84
CA GLN A 71 2.25 1.62 -9.20
C GLN A 71 1.02 2.54 -9.26
N ILE A 72 -0.07 2.20 -8.56
CA ILE A 72 -1.25 3.08 -8.46
C ILE A 72 -0.88 4.43 -7.83
N MET A 73 -0.11 4.42 -6.74
CA MET A 73 0.35 5.67 -6.10
C MET A 73 1.18 6.53 -7.07
N GLU A 74 2.11 5.92 -7.79
CA GLU A 74 3.00 6.68 -8.68
C GLU A 74 2.32 7.15 -9.97
N GLU A 75 1.51 6.31 -10.59
CA GLU A 75 0.87 6.62 -11.88
C GLU A 75 -0.41 7.44 -11.71
N TRP A 76 -1.26 7.09 -10.75
CA TRP A 76 -2.55 7.74 -10.57
C TRP A 76 -2.46 8.92 -9.62
N CYS A 77 -1.79 8.80 -8.46
CA CYS A 77 -1.62 9.96 -7.56
C CYS A 77 -0.51 10.92 -8.02
N GLY A 78 0.43 10.45 -8.87
CA GLY A 78 1.55 11.24 -9.36
C GLY A 78 2.60 11.53 -8.29
N VAL A 79 2.71 10.68 -7.26
CA VAL A 79 3.73 10.80 -6.19
C VAL A 79 4.96 9.95 -6.52
N THR A 80 6.04 10.12 -5.76
CA THR A 80 7.13 9.15 -5.70
C THR A 80 7.12 8.47 -4.34
N VAL A 81 6.99 7.14 -4.32
CA VAL A 81 6.95 6.38 -3.06
C VAL A 81 8.38 6.13 -2.58
N ILE A 82 8.85 6.95 -1.65
CA ILE A 82 10.25 6.88 -1.16
C ILE A 82 10.43 6.02 0.09
N VAL A 83 9.34 5.73 0.80
CA VAL A 83 9.37 4.95 2.04
C VAL A 83 8.28 3.88 2.00
N TRP A 84 8.60 2.65 2.43
CA TRP A 84 7.59 1.61 2.69
C TRP A 84 7.65 1.12 4.14
N CYS A 85 6.49 1.13 4.80
CA CYS A 85 6.29 0.65 6.16
C CYS A 85 5.47 -0.64 6.16
N SER A 86 5.94 -1.69 6.82
CA SER A 86 5.08 -2.84 7.12
C SER A 86 5.54 -3.57 8.37
N ASP A 87 4.73 -4.52 8.81
CA ASP A 87 5.04 -5.36 9.97
C ASP A 87 6.36 -6.12 9.81
N ALA A 88 7.04 -6.32 10.93
CA ALA A 88 8.38 -6.91 11.01
C ALA A 88 8.40 -8.44 11.01
N MET A 89 7.24 -9.11 10.91
CA MET A 89 7.12 -10.54 11.21
C MET A 89 6.61 -11.36 10.02
N GLY A 90 7.05 -12.62 9.96
CA GLY A 90 6.55 -13.63 9.01
C GLY A 90 6.77 -13.23 7.55
N ASP A 91 5.72 -13.39 6.73
CA ASP A 91 5.74 -13.10 5.30
C ASP A 91 6.11 -11.65 4.98
N ALA A 92 5.73 -10.70 5.85
CA ALA A 92 6.01 -9.29 5.64
C ALA A 92 7.52 -8.99 5.66
N HIS A 93 8.27 -9.66 6.55
CA HIS A 93 9.73 -9.49 6.61
C HIS A 93 10.44 -9.98 5.35
N LYS A 94 10.01 -11.11 4.79
CA LYS A 94 10.57 -11.63 3.54
C LYS A 94 10.15 -10.76 2.36
N MET A 95 8.89 -10.31 2.32
CA MET A 95 8.37 -9.42 1.28
C MET A 95 9.18 -8.12 1.24
N GLN A 96 9.48 -7.52 2.39
CA GLN A 96 10.32 -6.32 2.48
C GLN A 96 11.70 -6.53 1.86
N LYS A 97 12.36 -7.67 2.15
CA LYS A 97 13.66 -7.99 1.55
C LYS A 97 13.59 -8.10 0.03
N ASP A 98 12.52 -8.68 -0.48
CA ASP A 98 12.32 -8.83 -1.93
C ASP A 98 11.92 -7.50 -2.58
N LEU A 99 11.16 -6.65 -1.88
CA LEU A 99 10.84 -5.28 -2.31
C LEU A 99 12.10 -4.41 -2.41
N ILE A 100 13.02 -4.48 -1.44
CA ILE A 100 14.30 -3.77 -1.48
C ILE A 100 15.14 -4.18 -2.70
N LYS A 101 15.13 -5.46 -3.06
CA LYS A 101 15.82 -5.94 -4.27
C LYS A 101 15.18 -5.39 -5.55
N ALA A 102 13.86 -5.25 -5.56
CA ALA A 102 13.11 -4.72 -6.70
C ALA A 102 13.24 -3.19 -6.82
N GLN A 103 13.35 -2.48 -5.70
CA GLN A 103 13.36 -1.01 -5.61
C GLN A 103 14.50 -0.53 -4.70
N LEU A 104 15.73 -0.56 -5.23
CA LEU A 104 16.97 -0.29 -4.46
C LEU A 104 17.06 1.11 -3.84
N TRP A 105 16.24 2.05 -4.28
CA TRP A 105 16.24 3.45 -3.85
C TRP A 105 15.25 3.73 -2.72
N MET A 106 14.40 2.76 -2.36
CA MET A 106 13.34 2.92 -1.38
C MET A 106 13.87 2.75 0.06
N ILE A 107 13.51 3.68 0.93
CA ILE A 107 13.76 3.59 2.37
C ILE A 107 12.73 2.65 2.98
N TRP A 108 13.16 1.84 3.93
CA TRP A 108 12.28 0.90 4.59
C TRP A 108 12.23 1.14 6.09
N VAL A 109 11.01 1.06 6.64
CA VAL A 109 10.72 1.29 8.05
C VAL A 109 9.88 0.13 8.59
N PHE A 110 10.20 -0.33 9.79
CA PHE A 110 9.36 -1.30 10.50
C PHE A 110 8.21 -0.61 11.21
N CYS A 111 7.01 -1.19 11.12
CA CYS A 111 5.91 -0.75 11.97
C CYS A 111 6.22 -1.12 13.45
N ILE A 112 6.22 -0.14 14.34
CA ILE A 112 6.32 -0.34 15.79
C ILE A 112 4.92 -0.21 16.37
N THR A 113 4.28 -1.33 16.70
CA THR A 113 3.05 -1.30 17.50
C THR A 113 3.41 -1.18 18.98
N SER A 114 3.04 -0.08 19.64
CA SER A 114 3.10 0.00 21.10
C SER A 114 2.13 -1.04 21.67
N ARG A 115 2.64 -2.00 22.46
CA ARG A 115 1.81 -2.92 23.23
C ARG A 115 1.11 -2.20 24.38
#